data_AF-A0A6L4Y561-F1
#
_entry.id   AF-A0A6L4Y561-F1
#
_cell.length_a   1.000
_cell.length_b   1.000
_cell.length_c   1.000
_cell.angle_alpha   90.00
_cell.angle_beta   90.00
_cell.angle_gamma   90.00
#
_symmetry.space_group_name_H-M   'P 1'
#
loop_
_entity.id
_entity.type
_entity.pdbx_description
1 polymer ?
#
loop_
_entity_poly.entity_id
_entity_poly.type
_entity_poly.pdbx_seq_one_letter_code
_entity_poly.pdbx_strand_id
1 'polypeptide(L)'
;MIKKSSAGIQTILITLIFSLVIGPKSLAPKAVNDLKANIRERKVLLHWTIPDRNTDRSKLTNLAGFKVFRSKAPFEPKPCPNCPKSFEELADIEYRDSSPKNVSIVKKTMEFADKNLRYRTIYTYKVLSYNSDGIFSEDSNHAEISWDVPPLS
;
A
#
# COMPACT_ATOMS: atom_id res chain seq x y z
N MET A 1 -37.60 34.17 56.85
CA MET A 1 -37.52 32.75 57.25
C MET A 1 -37.34 31.92 55.98
N ILE A 2 -36.29 31.11 55.95
CA ILE A 2 -35.65 30.52 54.76
C ILE A 2 -36.40 29.26 54.31
N LYS A 3 -36.64 29.09 53.01
CA LYS A 3 -36.72 27.76 52.37
C LYS A 3 -36.07 27.80 50.99
N LYS A 4 -34.83 27.31 50.95
CA LYS A 4 -34.13 26.88 49.73
C LYS A 4 -34.90 25.68 49.14
N SER A 5 -35.13 25.67 47.84
CA SER A 5 -35.48 24.43 47.12
C SER A 5 -34.42 24.18 46.05
N SER A 6 -33.86 22.98 46.13
CA SER A 6 -32.64 22.51 45.48
C SER A 6 -32.92 22.15 44.02
N ALA A 7 -32.17 22.75 43.09
CA ALA A 7 -32.05 22.23 41.74
C ALA A 7 -31.19 20.96 41.79
N GLY A 8 -31.79 19.81 41.50
CA GLY A 8 -31.07 18.55 41.35
C GLY A 8 -30.19 18.60 40.10
N ILE A 9 -28.88 18.51 40.28
CA ILE A 9 -27.92 18.30 39.19
C ILE A 9 -27.97 16.81 38.85
N GLN A 10 -28.66 16.47 37.76
CA GLN A 10 -28.62 15.12 37.19
C GLN A 10 -27.26 14.94 36.50
N THR A 11 -26.28 14.40 37.20
CA THR A 11 -24.99 14.04 36.61
C THR A 11 -25.18 12.83 35.68
N ILE A 12 -25.21 13.08 34.37
CA ILE A 12 -25.20 12.02 33.35
C ILE A 12 -23.76 11.50 33.25
N LEU A 13 -23.49 10.33 33.82
CA LEU A 13 -22.29 9.57 33.48
C LEU A 13 -22.46 9.00 32.06
N ILE A 14 -21.87 9.66 31.07
CA ILE A 14 -21.71 9.09 29.73
C ILE A 14 -20.53 8.12 29.79
N THR A 15 -20.81 6.86 30.09
CA THR A 15 -19.88 5.77 29.81
C THR A 15 -19.70 5.68 28.29
N LEU A 16 -18.56 6.15 27.79
CA LEU A 16 -18.12 5.90 26.41
C LEU A 16 -17.84 4.39 26.27
N ILE A 17 -18.86 3.64 25.89
CA ILE A 17 -18.68 2.29 25.40
C ILE A 17 -18.02 2.43 24.03
N PHE A 18 -16.70 2.23 23.97
CA PHE A 18 -16.01 1.97 22.71
C PHE A 18 -16.53 0.65 22.17
N SER A 19 -17.64 0.69 21.43
CA SER A 19 -18.12 -0.43 20.64
C SER A 19 -17.04 -0.74 19.62
N LEU A 20 -16.21 -1.74 19.91
CA LEU A 20 -15.31 -2.34 18.93
C LEU A 20 -16.22 -2.95 17.86
N VAL A 21 -16.43 -2.23 16.76
CA VAL A 21 -17.09 -2.78 15.57
C VAL A 21 -16.15 -3.88 15.06
N ILE A 22 -16.37 -5.11 15.51
CA ILE A 22 -15.72 -6.29 14.94
C ILE A 22 -16.43 -6.52 13.61
N GLY A 23 -15.97 -5.81 12.57
CA GLY A 23 -16.35 -6.12 11.20
C GLY A 23 -16.05 -7.59 10.88
N PRO A 24 -16.64 -8.14 9.81
CA PRO A 24 -16.34 -9.51 9.39
C PRO A 24 -14.82 -9.70 9.30
N LYS A 25 -14.33 -10.81 9.87
CA LYS A 25 -12.92 -11.19 9.73
C LYS A 25 -12.62 -11.32 8.24
N SER A 26 -11.87 -10.37 7.70
CA SER A 26 -11.49 -10.39 6.29
C SER A 26 -10.32 -11.36 6.09
N LEU A 27 -10.47 -12.25 5.11
CA LEU A 27 -9.42 -13.15 4.65
C LEU A 27 -8.51 -12.50 3.60
N ALA A 28 -8.62 -11.18 3.41
CA ALA A 28 -7.68 -10.43 2.61
C ALA A 28 -6.26 -10.54 3.18
N PRO A 29 -5.23 -10.67 2.33
CA PRO A 29 -3.84 -10.49 2.75
C PRO A 29 -3.64 -9.13 3.47
N LYS A 30 -2.72 -9.06 4.43
CA LYS A 30 -2.29 -7.77 4.96
C LYS A 30 -1.60 -6.94 3.89
N ALA A 31 -1.88 -5.64 3.90
CA ALA A 31 -1.17 -4.69 3.04
C ALA A 31 0.34 -4.69 3.31
N VAL A 32 1.11 -4.52 2.25
CA VAL A 32 2.55 -4.26 2.29
C VAL A 32 2.77 -2.87 2.89
N ASN A 33 3.66 -2.75 3.88
CA ASN A 33 3.93 -1.45 4.54
C ASN A 33 5.39 -0.98 4.37
N ASP A 34 6.20 -1.74 3.64
CA ASP A 34 7.62 -1.50 3.46
C ASP A 34 8.04 -1.40 1.98
N LEU A 35 7.10 -1.05 1.08
CA LEU A 35 7.40 -0.84 -0.33
C LEU A 35 8.44 0.28 -0.48
N LYS A 36 9.51 -0.01 -1.20
CA LYS A 36 10.59 0.94 -1.53
C LYS A 36 10.84 0.95 -3.03
N ALA A 37 11.29 2.10 -3.53
CA ALA A 37 11.71 2.29 -4.92
C ALA A 37 13.14 2.84 -4.95
N ASN A 38 14.01 2.26 -5.77
CA ASN A 38 15.41 2.65 -5.89
C ASN A 38 15.83 2.73 -7.37
N ILE A 39 16.59 3.76 -7.75
CA ILE A 39 17.19 3.85 -9.08
C ILE A 39 18.46 2.99 -9.14
N ARG A 40 18.57 2.12 -10.14
CA ARG A 40 19.78 1.34 -10.47
C ARG A 40 19.87 1.14 -11.97
N GLU A 41 21.05 1.32 -12.58
CA GLU A 41 21.33 0.83 -13.96
C GLU A 41 20.22 1.10 -15.00
N ARG A 42 19.56 2.27 -14.94
CA ARG A 42 18.43 2.67 -15.80
C ARG A 42 17.08 1.97 -15.59
N LYS A 43 16.85 1.45 -14.40
CA LYS A 43 15.56 0.90 -13.96
C LYS A 43 15.22 1.46 -12.57
N VAL A 44 13.94 1.47 -12.26
CA VAL A 44 13.47 1.58 -10.89
C VAL A 44 13.26 0.16 -10.38
N LEU A 45 13.98 -0.19 -9.32
CA LEU A 45 13.78 -1.44 -8.58
C LEU A 45 12.81 -1.17 -7.44
N LEU A 46 11.71 -1.89 -7.45
CA LEU A 46 10.75 -1.95 -6.37
C LEU A 46 11.06 -3.14 -5.46
N HIS A 47 11.00 -2.91 -4.16
CA HIS A 47 11.27 -3.93 -3.14
C HIS A 47 10.20 -3.92 -2.07
N TRP A 48 9.69 -5.09 -1.69
CA TRP A 48 8.75 -5.23 -0.58
C TRP A 48 8.78 -6.62 0.05
N THR A 49 8.32 -6.72 1.31
CA THR A 49 8.16 -8.00 2.00
C THR A 49 6.84 -8.67 1.65
N ILE A 50 6.87 -9.98 1.41
CA ILE A 50 5.68 -10.80 1.17
C ILE A 50 4.88 -10.94 2.48
N PRO A 51 3.58 -10.59 2.51
CA PRO A 51 2.77 -10.75 3.71
C PRO A 51 2.61 -12.23 4.07
N ASP A 52 2.64 -12.56 5.36
CA ASP A 52 2.49 -13.92 5.87
C ASP A 52 1.17 -14.13 6.64
N ARG A 53 0.33 -13.09 6.69
CA ARG A 53 -0.94 -13.07 7.42
C ARG A 53 -2.03 -12.36 6.66
N ASN A 54 -3.26 -12.77 6.96
CA ASN A 54 -4.47 -12.05 6.60
C ASN A 54 -4.74 -10.90 7.58
N THR A 55 -5.66 -10.02 7.21
CA THR A 55 -6.09 -8.89 8.05
C THR A 55 -6.69 -9.34 9.38
N ASP A 56 -7.35 -10.50 9.44
CA ASP A 56 -7.85 -11.13 10.68
C ASP A 56 -6.77 -11.78 11.58
N ARG A 57 -5.50 -11.69 11.18
CA ARG A 57 -4.29 -12.26 11.82
C ARG A 57 -4.06 -13.76 11.61
N SER A 58 -4.97 -14.47 10.92
CA SER A 58 -4.72 -15.84 10.48
C SER A 58 -3.51 -15.91 9.53
N LYS A 59 -2.91 -17.10 9.39
CA LYS A 59 -1.79 -17.32 8.46
C LYS A 59 -2.29 -17.20 7.02
N LEU A 60 -1.59 -16.45 6.19
CA LEU A 60 -1.85 -16.43 4.76
C LEU A 60 -1.23 -17.67 4.13
N THR A 61 -2.07 -18.57 3.62
CA THR A 61 -1.64 -19.86 3.02
C THR A 61 -1.94 -19.96 1.54
N ASN A 62 -2.71 -19.03 0.99
CA ASN A 62 -3.19 -19.04 -0.39
C ASN A 62 -2.87 -17.74 -1.13
N LEU A 63 -1.72 -17.11 -0.83
CA LEU A 63 -1.23 -15.97 -1.60
C LEU A 63 -1.11 -16.37 -3.08
N ALA A 64 -1.75 -15.62 -3.97
CA ALA A 64 -1.77 -15.92 -5.40
C ALA A 64 -0.92 -14.93 -6.21
N GLY A 65 -0.72 -13.70 -5.73
CA GLY A 65 0.11 -12.74 -6.45
C GLY A 65 0.05 -11.32 -5.93
N PHE A 66 0.57 -10.41 -6.76
CA PHE A 66 0.60 -8.97 -6.52
C PHE A 66 0.25 -8.20 -7.79
N LYS A 67 -0.57 -7.16 -7.65
CA LYS A 67 -0.72 -6.12 -8.66
C LYS A 67 0.16 -4.93 -8.32
N VAL A 68 0.96 -4.50 -9.29
CA VAL A 68 1.82 -3.32 -9.18
C VAL A 68 1.16 -2.18 -9.94
N PHE A 69 0.99 -1.04 -9.28
CA PHE A 69 0.44 0.16 -9.88
C PHE A 69 1.46 1.29 -9.88
N ARG A 70 1.33 2.18 -10.87
CA ARG A 70 2.21 3.32 -11.07
C ARG A 70 1.43 4.56 -11.46
N SER A 71 1.68 5.68 -10.79
CA SER A 71 1.27 7.01 -11.25
C SER A 71 2.46 7.76 -11.83
N LYS A 72 2.16 8.76 -12.66
CA LYS A 72 3.16 9.62 -13.31
C LYS A 72 2.82 11.09 -13.05
N ALA A 73 3.85 11.90 -12.80
CA ALA A 73 3.72 13.34 -12.62
C ALA A 73 4.89 14.08 -13.30
N PRO A 74 4.69 15.32 -13.77
CA PRO A 74 5.80 16.13 -14.25
C PRO A 74 6.82 16.38 -13.13
N PHE A 75 8.11 16.37 -13.47
CA PHE A 75 9.16 16.78 -12.54
C PHE A 75 9.12 18.29 -12.27
N GLU A 76 8.81 19.08 -13.29
CA GLU A 76 8.68 20.53 -13.21
C GLU A 76 7.55 21.01 -14.15
N PRO A 77 6.57 21.81 -13.68
CA PRO A 77 6.34 22.13 -12.27
C PRO A 77 5.91 20.90 -11.47
N LYS A 78 6.48 20.72 -10.28
CA LYS A 78 6.10 19.61 -9.40
C LYS A 78 4.63 19.81 -8.95
N PRO A 79 3.77 18.77 -9.01
CA PRO A 79 2.41 18.88 -8.50
C PRO A 79 2.36 19.20 -7.01
N CYS A 80 1.21 19.68 -6.56
CA CYS A 80 0.98 19.95 -5.14
C CYS A 80 1.13 18.67 -4.29
N PRO A 81 1.53 18.77 -3.01
CA PRO A 81 1.81 17.60 -2.18
C PRO A 81 0.66 16.58 -2.07
N ASN A 82 -0.59 17.07 -2.02
CA ASN A 82 -1.79 16.24 -1.83
C ASN A 82 -2.65 16.15 -3.09
N CYS A 83 -2.08 16.45 -4.26
CA CYS A 83 -2.78 16.32 -5.52
C CYS A 83 -3.18 14.84 -5.73
N PRO A 84 -4.43 14.55 -6.11
CA PRO A 84 -4.86 13.18 -6.39
C PRO A 84 -3.94 12.53 -7.43
N LYS A 85 -3.48 11.31 -7.13
CA LYS A 85 -2.64 10.53 -8.04
C LYS A 85 -3.51 9.57 -8.84
N SER A 86 -3.38 9.60 -10.17
CA SER A 86 -3.99 8.59 -11.03
C SER A 86 -3.02 7.42 -11.20
N PHE A 87 -3.42 6.24 -10.72
CA PHE A 87 -2.61 5.02 -10.78
C PHE A 87 -3.08 4.13 -11.93
N GLU A 88 -2.13 3.67 -12.73
CA GLU A 88 -2.34 2.67 -13.79
C GLU A 88 -1.73 1.34 -13.35
N GLU A 89 -2.36 0.22 -13.73
CA GLU A 89 -1.75 -1.10 -13.53
C GLU A 89 -0.49 -1.21 -14.41
N LEU A 90 0.64 -1.52 -13.78
CA LEU A 90 1.92 -1.73 -14.43
C LEU A 90 2.19 -3.21 -14.69
N ALA A 91 1.81 -4.07 -13.74
CA ALA A 91 2.02 -5.50 -13.83
C ALA A 91 1.07 -6.28 -12.91
N ASP A 92 0.76 -7.49 -13.32
CA ASP A 92 0.23 -8.56 -12.47
C ASP A 92 1.32 -9.63 -12.31
N ILE A 93 1.72 -9.89 -11.07
CA ILE A 93 2.80 -10.81 -10.72
C ILE A 93 2.19 -11.99 -9.99
N GLU A 94 2.05 -13.11 -10.68
CA GLU A 94 1.63 -14.36 -10.06
C GLU A 94 2.72 -14.87 -9.11
N TYR A 95 2.32 -15.22 -7.88
CA TYR A 95 3.17 -15.83 -6.88
C TYR A 95 3.13 -17.35 -7.05
N ARG A 96 4.07 -17.86 -7.85
CA ARG A 96 4.28 -19.30 -8.08
C ARG A 96 5.72 -19.68 -7.72
N ASP A 97 5.98 -20.97 -7.61
CA ASP A 97 7.33 -21.51 -7.30
C ASP A 97 8.39 -21.08 -8.32
N SER A 98 7.99 -20.73 -9.55
CA SER A 98 8.85 -20.10 -10.56
C SER A 98 8.49 -18.62 -10.74
N SER A 99 9.36 -17.72 -10.30
CA SER A 99 9.17 -16.28 -10.48
C SER A 99 9.36 -15.85 -11.96
N PRO A 100 8.59 -14.87 -12.46
CA PRO A 100 8.83 -14.24 -13.77
C PRO A 100 10.25 -13.66 -13.89
N LYS A 101 10.79 -13.52 -15.13
CA LYS A 101 12.17 -13.05 -15.38
C LYS A 101 12.53 -11.69 -14.74
N ASN A 102 11.55 -10.85 -14.50
CA ASN A 102 11.67 -9.52 -13.91
C ASN A 102 11.41 -9.50 -12.39
N VAL A 103 11.29 -10.68 -11.78
CA VAL A 103 10.97 -10.85 -10.36
C VAL A 103 12.01 -11.74 -9.71
N SER A 104 12.61 -11.26 -8.61
CA SER A 104 13.47 -12.08 -7.76
C SER A 104 12.86 -12.20 -6.37
N ILE A 105 12.83 -13.43 -5.83
CA ILE A 105 12.36 -13.70 -4.47
C ILE A 105 13.55 -14.14 -3.63
N VAL A 106 13.98 -13.29 -2.69
CA VAL A 106 15.08 -13.60 -1.77
C VAL A 106 14.60 -13.40 -0.35
N LYS A 107 14.64 -14.44 0.49
CA LYS A 107 14.26 -14.37 1.92
C LYS A 107 12.88 -13.74 2.18
N LYS A 108 11.88 -14.07 1.36
CA LYS A 108 10.50 -13.50 1.39
C LYS A 108 10.40 -12.02 0.98
N THR A 109 11.39 -11.48 0.31
CA THR A 109 11.34 -10.15 -0.30
C THR A 109 11.18 -10.30 -1.81
N MET A 110 10.24 -9.55 -2.38
CA MET A 110 10.04 -9.39 -3.81
C MET A 110 10.91 -8.24 -4.32
N GLU A 111 11.54 -8.45 -5.47
CA GLU A 111 12.11 -7.38 -6.29
C GLU A 111 11.40 -7.35 -7.65
N PHE A 112 10.98 -6.17 -8.11
CA PHE A 112 10.41 -5.97 -9.44
C PHE A 112 11.09 -4.79 -10.14
N ALA A 113 11.42 -4.93 -11.43
CA ALA A 113 12.07 -3.89 -12.21
C ALA A 113 11.13 -3.19 -13.20
N ASP A 114 10.95 -1.88 -13.03
CA ASP A 114 10.34 -0.99 -14.03
C ASP A 114 11.43 -0.36 -14.91
N LYS A 115 11.32 -0.57 -16.23
CA LYS A 115 12.28 -0.09 -17.23
C LYS A 115 11.67 0.94 -18.19
N ASN A 116 10.35 1.11 -18.19
CA ASN A 116 9.67 2.00 -19.13
C ASN A 116 9.50 3.39 -18.51
N LEU A 117 10.61 4.11 -18.42
CA LEU A 117 10.76 5.36 -17.69
C LEU A 117 10.98 6.54 -18.65
N ARG A 118 10.34 7.66 -18.37
CA ARG A 118 10.41 8.90 -19.15
C ARG A 118 11.23 9.92 -18.37
N TYR A 119 12.17 10.56 -19.06
CA TYR A 119 12.98 11.63 -18.50
C TYR A 119 12.10 12.74 -17.90
N ARG A 120 12.54 13.33 -16.79
CA ARG A 120 11.84 14.39 -16.04
C ARG A 120 10.41 14.01 -15.64
N THR A 121 10.26 12.79 -15.13
CA THR A 121 8.98 12.27 -14.63
C THR A 121 9.13 11.82 -13.18
N ILE A 122 8.20 12.21 -12.32
CA ILE A 122 8.05 11.66 -10.97
C ILE A 122 7.14 10.43 -11.06
N TYR A 123 7.60 9.32 -10.51
CA TYR A 123 6.84 8.08 -10.42
C TYR A 123 6.46 7.81 -8.98
N THR A 124 5.20 7.44 -8.75
CA THR A 124 4.76 6.90 -7.46
C THR A 124 4.21 5.51 -7.68
N TYR A 125 4.62 4.58 -6.82
CA TYR A 125 4.25 3.18 -6.91
C TYR A 125 3.43 2.75 -5.70
N LYS A 126 2.53 1.80 -5.92
CA LYS A 126 1.85 1.03 -4.88
C LYS A 126 1.69 -0.41 -5.32
N VAL A 127 1.53 -1.31 -4.36
CA VAL A 127 1.28 -2.73 -4.62
C VAL A 127 0.07 -3.20 -3.83
N LEU A 128 -0.71 -4.11 -4.42
CA LEU A 128 -1.76 -4.84 -3.75
C LEU A 128 -1.45 -6.33 -3.86
N SER A 129 -1.45 -7.04 -2.74
CA SER A 129 -1.41 -8.51 -2.75
C SER A 129 -2.81 -9.09 -2.93
N TYR A 130 -2.93 -10.25 -3.56
CA TYR A 130 -4.19 -10.97 -3.66
C TYR A 130 -4.03 -12.47 -3.38
N ASN A 131 -5.08 -13.07 -2.85
CA ASN A 131 -5.14 -14.50 -2.59
C ASN A 131 -5.85 -15.26 -3.74
N SER A 132 -5.85 -16.59 -3.69
CA SER A 132 -6.46 -17.44 -4.71
C SER A 132 -7.98 -17.28 -4.83
N ASP A 133 -8.62 -16.67 -3.83
CA ASP A 133 -10.06 -16.40 -3.79
C ASP A 133 -10.40 -15.05 -4.47
N GLY A 134 -9.40 -14.37 -5.04
CA GLY A 134 -9.56 -13.07 -5.69
C GLY A 134 -9.71 -11.90 -4.72
N ILE A 135 -9.40 -12.08 -3.44
CA ILE A 135 -9.50 -11.04 -2.41
C ILE A 135 -8.18 -10.26 -2.36
N PHE A 136 -8.27 -8.94 -2.51
CA PHE A 136 -7.14 -8.01 -2.48
C PHE A 136 -6.90 -7.46 -1.08
N SER A 137 -5.64 -7.13 -0.79
CA SER A 137 -5.27 -6.26 0.33
C SER A 137 -5.70 -4.81 0.08
N GLU A 138 -5.66 -4.00 1.13
CA GLU A 138 -5.57 -2.55 0.99
C GLU A 138 -4.29 -2.14 0.22
N ASP A 139 -4.25 -0.88 -0.21
CA ASP A 139 -3.07 -0.25 -0.82
C ASP A 139 -1.84 -0.38 0.10
N SER A 140 -0.67 -0.63 -0.49
CA SER A 140 0.59 -0.45 0.23
C SER A 140 0.87 1.00 0.59
N ASN A 141 1.90 1.24 1.40
CA ASN A 141 2.53 2.57 1.42
C ASN A 141 2.96 2.98 -0.01
N HIS A 142 2.98 4.29 -0.27
CA HIS A 142 3.44 4.83 -1.55
C HIS A 142 4.96 4.99 -1.57
N ALA A 143 5.61 4.53 -2.63
CA ALA A 143 7.03 4.77 -2.89
C ALA A 143 7.17 5.75 -4.07
N GLU A 144 7.78 6.92 -3.83
CA GLU A 144 7.99 7.96 -4.84
C GLU A 144 9.46 8.06 -5.25
N ILE A 145 9.70 8.27 -6.53
CA ILE A 145 11.04 8.54 -7.09
C ILE A 145 10.94 9.59 -8.19
N SER A 146 11.95 10.45 -8.28
CA SER A 146 12.11 11.38 -9.41
C SER A 146 13.06 10.77 -10.43
N TRP A 147 12.61 10.63 -11.68
CA TRP A 147 13.44 10.13 -12.78
C TRP A 147 14.02 11.30 -13.59
N ASP A 148 15.23 11.71 -13.22
CA ASP A 148 16.01 12.78 -13.84
C ASP A 148 17.30 12.27 -14.51
N VAL A 149 17.37 10.97 -14.80
CA VAL A 149 18.46 10.38 -15.60
C VAL A 149 18.22 10.66 -17.08
N PRO A 150 19.08 11.44 -17.77
CA PRO A 150 18.90 11.73 -19.20
C PRO A 150 19.03 10.46 -20.06
N PRO A 151 18.32 10.38 -21.21
CA PRO A 151 18.57 9.34 -22.19
C PRO A 151 20.01 9.47 -22.74
N LEU A 152 20.62 8.36 -23.18
CA LEU A 152 21.88 8.47 -23.93
C LEU A 152 21.62 9.18 -25.25
N SER A 153 22.47 10.17 -25.55
CA SER A 153 22.63 10.77 -26.86
C SER A 153 23.10 9.75 -27.90
#